data_AF-A0A3D8GXH9-F1
#
_entry.id   AF-A0A3D8GXH9-F1
#
_cell.length_a   1.000
_cell.length_b   1.000
_cell.length_c   1.000
_cell.angle_alpha   90.00
_cell.angle_beta   90.00
_cell.angle_gamma   90.00
#
_symmetry.space_group_name_H-M   'P 1'
#
loop_
_entity.id
_entity.type
_entity.pdbx_description
1 polymer ?
#
loop_
_entity_poly.entity_id
_entity_poly.type
_entity_poly.pdbx_seq_one_letter_code
_entity_poly.pdbx_strand_id
1 'polypeptide(L)'
;MNTNDELTREVKQLLRPIKNHPSLEPRQQFVYQLQNKIREARSGNKKRFNLMPLAAVCVAALLFTLVVLSNKNLLDLNLAGDTEKPFAIGEESNLRLVRTIEYGDGEGKAGLTFMGENETLPVTVTSFDVENGTFYLLDEAKRQVIIAGKNGKTSSFPIKGNNQMTGTLKDILVTPDKQIYILNTWDPFVVYQYTKDGKLVKTHELTADLFHPDELIFVKNIGVLAGQSQERFLNIETSEMVEGKSLPYQMATVNRKEAVITIKEEGKQTELKIPYDEGKGQSAVEAITDREIIFTKTEQPAVYKPLSETHVFAYNKQGETLGGIRIPIEKLMEVPQTIASNIKVDKNNIYFLSTEKEHIAIYELTLGKQYESFIEEQAAEARIGFDYKTFGRPFPELEQEIKKLFTTGTIFSQYGDEDSLNGVAIDESGTVVVDFKEFHAGGPSSHQAGEIGKALNEAIFQKFPEVQKVYLQFDGSFSAWCIWMQTSEEPWVRS
;
A
#
# COMPACT_ATOMS: atom_id res chain seq x y z
N MET A 1 -19.12 -13.80 -69.36
CA MET A 1 -18.76 -14.17 -67.97
C MET A 1 -17.52 -13.38 -67.60
N ASN A 2 -17.57 -12.65 -66.49
CA ASN A 2 -16.50 -11.73 -66.09
C ASN A 2 -15.30 -12.52 -65.58
N THR A 3 -14.11 -12.27 -66.12
CA THR A 3 -12.83 -12.91 -65.74
C THR A 3 -12.52 -12.77 -64.25
N ASN A 4 -13.08 -11.74 -63.60
CA ASN A 4 -12.95 -11.53 -62.16
C ASN A 4 -13.78 -12.52 -61.31
N ASP A 5 -14.91 -13.01 -61.82
CA ASP A 5 -15.73 -13.98 -61.08
C ASP A 5 -15.09 -15.38 -61.12
N GLU A 6 -14.39 -15.72 -62.20
CA GLU A 6 -13.65 -16.96 -62.36
C GLU A 6 -12.42 -16.98 -61.44
N LEU A 7 -11.64 -15.90 -61.41
CA LEU A 7 -10.49 -15.74 -60.51
C LEU A 7 -10.90 -15.80 -59.04
N THR A 8 -12.01 -15.15 -58.69
CA THR A 8 -12.52 -15.12 -57.30
C THR A 8 -13.00 -16.50 -56.86
N ARG A 9 -13.51 -17.32 -57.79
CA ARG A 9 -13.98 -18.68 -57.52
C ARG A 9 -12.82 -19.67 -57.40
N GLU A 10 -11.79 -19.55 -58.23
CA GLU A 10 -10.54 -20.32 -58.11
C GLU A 10 -9.80 -20.00 -56.81
N VAL A 11 -9.65 -18.73 -56.46
CA VAL A 11 -8.97 -18.31 -55.22
C VAL A 11 -9.72 -18.82 -53.98
N LYS A 12 -11.06 -18.78 -54.00
CA LYS A 12 -11.88 -19.35 -52.90
C LYS A 12 -11.79 -20.87 -52.80
N GLN A 13 -11.59 -21.59 -53.90
CA GLN A 13 -11.33 -23.03 -53.87
C GLN A 13 -9.93 -23.35 -53.35
N LEU A 14 -8.92 -22.55 -53.72
CA LEU A 14 -7.53 -22.72 -53.31
C LEU A 14 -7.29 -22.41 -51.82
N LEU A 15 -8.03 -21.46 -51.24
CA LEU A 15 -7.87 -21.06 -49.83
C LEU A 15 -8.76 -21.84 -48.85
N ARG A 16 -9.69 -22.66 -49.37
CA ARG A 16 -10.62 -23.46 -48.56
C ARG A 16 -9.95 -24.45 -47.58
N PRO A 17 -8.82 -25.10 -47.91
CA PRO A 17 -8.13 -26.00 -46.98
C PRO A 17 -7.43 -25.28 -45.81
N ILE A 18 -6.92 -24.06 -46.04
CA ILE A 18 -6.18 -23.27 -45.04
C ILE A 18 -7.13 -22.71 -43.96
N LYS A 19 -8.40 -22.45 -44.33
CA LYS A 19 -9.42 -21.96 -43.38
C LYS A 19 -9.88 -23.02 -42.37
N ASN A 20 -9.75 -24.31 -42.70
CA ASN A 20 -10.29 -25.40 -41.87
C ASN A 20 -9.23 -26.17 -41.06
N HIS A 21 -7.93 -25.94 -41.30
CA HIS A 21 -6.83 -26.45 -40.48
C HIS A 21 -5.65 -25.44 -40.47
N PRO A 22 -5.64 -24.46 -39.55
CA PRO A 22 -4.65 -23.38 -39.53
C PRO A 22 -3.23 -23.82 -39.10
N SER A 23 -3.02 -25.08 -38.74
CA SER A 23 -1.73 -25.61 -38.25
C SER A 23 -0.97 -26.49 -39.25
N LEU A 24 -1.28 -26.42 -40.55
CA LEU A 24 -0.58 -27.19 -41.58
C LEU A 24 0.16 -26.25 -42.54
N GLU A 25 1.49 -26.38 -42.62
CA GLU A 25 2.31 -25.68 -43.62
C GLU A 25 1.84 -26.03 -45.04
N PRO A 26 1.86 -25.07 -46.00
CA PRO A 26 1.41 -25.32 -47.37
C PRO A 26 2.24 -26.44 -48.02
N ARG A 27 1.55 -27.41 -48.66
CA ARG A 27 2.23 -28.48 -49.39
C ARG A 27 3.20 -27.90 -50.43
N GLN A 28 4.46 -28.32 -50.41
CA GLN A 28 5.50 -27.76 -51.29
C GLN A 28 5.17 -27.82 -52.79
N GLN A 29 4.39 -28.80 -53.23
CA GLN A 29 3.90 -28.87 -54.61
C GLN A 29 3.07 -27.64 -55.02
N PHE A 30 2.28 -27.07 -54.10
CA PHE A 30 1.50 -25.86 -54.35
C PHE A 30 2.42 -24.64 -54.50
N VAL A 31 3.42 -24.52 -53.63
CA VAL A 31 4.43 -23.44 -53.69
C VAL A 31 5.20 -23.50 -55.02
N TYR A 32 5.58 -24.70 -55.45
CA TYR A 32 6.27 -24.92 -56.73
C TYR A 32 5.39 -24.58 -57.94
N GLN A 33 4.11 -24.98 -57.93
CA GLN A 33 3.15 -24.62 -58.99
C GLN A 33 2.91 -23.11 -59.08
N LEU A 34 2.83 -22.44 -57.94
CA LEU A 34 2.66 -20.99 -57.88
C LEU A 34 3.89 -20.26 -58.43
N GLN A 35 5.09 -20.70 -58.06
CA GLN A 35 6.36 -20.13 -58.58
C GLN A 35 6.49 -20.32 -60.09
N ASN A 36 6.11 -21.48 -60.63
CA ASN A 36 6.15 -21.71 -62.08
C ASN A 36 5.13 -20.84 -62.83
N LYS A 37 3.91 -20.65 -62.31
CA LYS A 37 2.92 -19.74 -62.91
C LYS A 37 3.39 -18.28 -62.89
N ILE A 38 4.07 -17.84 -61.82
CA ILE A 38 4.68 -16.49 -61.75
C ILE A 38 5.82 -16.34 -62.76
N ARG A 39 6.60 -17.41 -62.99
CA ARG A 39 7.71 -17.42 -63.95
C ARG A 39 7.21 -17.37 -65.40
N GLU A 40 6.16 -18.12 -65.72
CA GLU A 40 5.51 -18.11 -67.03
C GLU A 40 4.84 -16.76 -67.35
N ALA A 41 4.26 -16.10 -66.33
CA ALA A 41 3.71 -14.76 -66.47
C ALA A 41 4.77 -13.68 -66.77
N ARG A 42 6.07 -13.95 -66.52
CA ARG A 42 7.18 -13.01 -66.77
C ARG A 42 7.85 -13.16 -68.14
N SER A 43 7.61 -14.23 -68.90
CA SER A 43 8.30 -14.46 -70.20
C SER A 43 7.47 -14.18 -71.47
N GLY A 44 6.25 -13.65 -71.35
CA GLY A 44 5.39 -13.30 -72.49
C GLY A 44 5.45 -11.82 -72.87
N ASN A 45 6.46 -11.40 -73.64
CA ASN A 45 6.61 -10.00 -74.04
C ASN A 45 5.71 -9.67 -75.26
N LYS A 46 4.74 -8.74 -75.15
CA LYS A 46 4.15 -8.02 -76.31
C LYS A 46 3.39 -6.73 -75.92
N LYS A 47 3.99 -5.59 -76.31
CA LYS A 47 3.46 -4.24 -76.64
C LYS A 47 1.98 -3.92 -76.30
N ARG A 48 1.74 -2.92 -75.43
CA ARG A 48 1.10 -1.60 -75.69
C ARG A 48 0.44 -1.01 -74.42
N PHE A 49 0.43 0.33 -74.41
CA PHE A 49 -0.28 1.29 -73.54
C PHE A 49 0.35 1.63 -72.17
N ASN A 50 0.96 2.80 -72.14
CA ASN A 50 1.40 3.54 -70.95
C ASN A 50 0.21 3.88 -70.04
N LEU A 51 -0.13 2.97 -69.13
CA LEU A 51 -0.84 3.27 -67.88
C LEU A 51 0.08 3.11 -66.65
N MET A 52 1.37 2.79 -66.88
CA MET A 52 2.36 2.58 -65.83
C MET A 52 2.56 3.73 -64.85
N PRO A 53 2.54 5.04 -65.21
CA PRO A 53 2.73 6.07 -64.20
C PRO A 53 1.52 6.16 -63.26
N LEU A 54 0.29 5.97 -63.77
CA LEU A 54 -0.92 6.03 -62.95
C LEU A 54 -1.11 4.78 -62.09
N ALA A 55 -0.82 3.60 -62.64
CA ALA A 55 -0.85 2.35 -61.87
C ALA A 55 0.28 2.31 -60.83
N ALA A 56 1.48 2.79 -61.14
CA ALA A 56 2.58 2.88 -60.17
C ALA A 56 2.30 3.92 -59.09
N VAL A 57 1.68 5.06 -59.41
CA VAL A 57 1.25 6.05 -58.40
C VAL A 57 0.11 5.50 -57.55
N CYS A 58 -0.87 4.79 -58.13
CA CYS A 58 -1.94 4.16 -57.36
C CYS A 58 -1.42 3.01 -56.49
N VAL A 59 -0.49 2.19 -56.98
CA VAL A 59 0.14 1.10 -56.21
C VAL A 59 1.08 1.68 -55.15
N ALA A 60 1.82 2.75 -55.44
CA ALA A 60 2.63 3.45 -54.43
C ALA A 60 1.75 4.14 -53.39
N ALA A 61 0.62 4.73 -53.77
CA ALA A 61 -0.34 5.31 -52.84
C ALA A 61 -1.05 4.23 -52.01
N LEU A 62 -1.37 3.06 -52.60
CA LEU A 62 -1.91 1.89 -51.91
C LEU A 62 -0.90 1.24 -50.98
N LEU A 63 0.36 1.12 -51.39
CA LEU A 63 1.45 0.63 -50.56
C LEU A 63 1.77 1.64 -49.46
N PHE A 64 1.74 2.94 -49.73
CA PHE A 64 1.93 3.97 -48.72
C PHE A 64 0.76 4.01 -47.75
N THR A 65 -0.49 3.86 -48.20
CA THR A 65 -1.64 3.72 -47.29
C THR A 65 -1.62 2.39 -46.56
N LEU A 66 -1.16 1.28 -47.14
CA LEU A 66 -0.96 0.00 -46.44
C LEU A 66 0.17 0.09 -45.42
N VAL A 67 1.26 0.79 -45.71
CA VAL A 67 2.38 1.03 -44.77
C VAL A 67 1.94 2.01 -43.68
N VAL A 68 1.18 3.06 -44.01
CA VAL A 68 0.60 3.98 -43.03
C VAL A 68 -0.50 3.29 -42.22
N LEU A 69 -1.28 2.36 -42.77
CA LEU A 69 -2.29 1.59 -42.03
C LEU A 69 -1.66 0.46 -41.20
N SER A 70 -0.59 -0.18 -41.69
CA SER A 70 0.17 -1.17 -40.91
C SER A 70 1.00 -0.50 -39.81
N ASN A 71 1.51 0.72 -40.06
CA ASN A 71 2.13 1.55 -39.03
C ASN A 71 1.11 2.34 -38.21
N LYS A 72 -0.15 2.47 -38.63
CA LYS A 72 -1.22 2.98 -37.76
C LYS A 72 -1.47 2.01 -36.63
N ASN A 73 -1.35 0.69 -36.82
CA ASN A 73 -1.33 -0.23 -35.69
C ASN A 73 -0.11 -0.04 -34.76
N LEU A 74 1.01 0.52 -35.24
CA LEU A 74 2.22 0.81 -34.45
C LEU A 74 2.19 2.21 -33.80
N LEU A 75 1.47 3.16 -34.41
CA LEU A 75 1.17 4.49 -33.87
C LEU A 75 -0.04 4.45 -32.92
N ASP A 76 -1.03 3.60 -33.20
CA ASP A 76 -2.15 3.26 -32.32
C ASP A 76 -1.72 2.28 -31.22
N LEU A 77 -0.55 1.61 -31.31
CA LEU A 77 0.07 0.93 -30.16
C LEU A 77 0.80 1.91 -29.23
N ASN A 78 1.12 3.13 -29.69
CA ASN A 78 1.60 4.23 -28.86
C ASN A 78 0.47 5.18 -28.42
N LEU A 79 -0.78 4.93 -28.84
CA LEU A 79 -1.99 5.70 -28.50
C LEU A 79 -3.09 4.85 -27.85
N ALA A 80 -3.03 3.52 -27.97
CA ALA A 80 -3.63 2.60 -27.01
C ALA A 80 -2.83 2.77 -25.73
N GLY A 81 -3.49 3.25 -24.67
CA GLY A 81 -2.86 3.67 -23.43
C GLY A 81 -1.76 2.70 -23.03
N ASP A 82 -0.62 3.24 -22.62
CA ASP A 82 0.42 2.51 -21.91
C ASP A 82 -0.30 1.64 -20.88
N THR A 83 -0.52 0.37 -21.18
CA THR A 83 -0.92 -0.59 -20.17
C THR A 83 0.21 -0.54 -19.17
N GLU A 84 -0.06 0.03 -17.99
CA GLU A 84 0.91 0.20 -16.94
C GLU A 84 1.64 -1.13 -16.78
N LYS A 85 2.97 -1.12 -17.01
CA LYS A 85 3.72 -2.38 -16.89
C LYS A 85 3.61 -2.81 -15.41
N PRO A 86 3.55 -4.10 -15.11
CA PRO A 86 3.59 -4.54 -13.72
C PRO A 86 4.88 -4.07 -13.03
N PHE A 87 4.82 -3.93 -11.72
CA PHE A 87 5.98 -3.68 -10.87
C PHE A 87 6.97 -4.84 -11.02
N ALA A 88 8.27 -4.52 -10.98
CA ALA A 88 9.30 -5.53 -11.07
C ALA A 88 9.38 -6.32 -9.75
N ILE A 89 8.97 -7.59 -9.78
CA ILE A 89 9.16 -8.54 -8.68
C ILE A 89 10.40 -9.37 -8.95
N GLY A 90 11.43 -9.19 -8.11
CA GLY A 90 12.64 -10.00 -8.11
C GLY A 90 12.47 -11.33 -7.36
N GLU A 91 13.47 -12.21 -7.44
CA GLU A 91 13.52 -13.38 -6.55
C GLU A 91 13.80 -12.96 -5.11
N GLU A 92 14.76 -12.05 -4.92
CA GLU A 92 15.11 -11.44 -3.62
C GLU A 92 14.78 -9.95 -3.61
N SER A 93 14.37 -9.44 -2.46
CA SER A 93 14.11 -8.02 -2.25
C SER A 93 15.41 -7.23 -2.13
N ASN A 94 15.43 -5.98 -2.59
CA ASN A 94 16.64 -5.14 -2.54
C ASN A 94 16.32 -3.64 -2.39
N LEU A 95 17.18 -2.90 -1.68
CA LEU A 95 17.19 -1.45 -1.63
C LEU A 95 18.40 -0.91 -2.40
N ARG A 96 18.16 -0.17 -3.49
CA ARG A 96 19.21 0.51 -4.24
C ARG A 96 19.25 1.99 -3.88
N LEU A 97 20.38 2.49 -3.38
CA LEU A 97 20.57 3.92 -3.17
C LEU A 97 20.52 4.66 -4.52
N VAL A 98 19.58 5.59 -4.66
CA VAL A 98 19.42 6.43 -5.86
C VAL A 98 19.93 7.83 -5.62
N ARG A 99 19.75 8.34 -4.39
CA ARG A 99 20.09 9.70 -4.05
C ARG A 99 20.55 9.86 -2.61
N THR A 100 21.48 10.80 -2.41
CA THR A 100 21.86 11.32 -1.11
C THR A 100 21.67 12.83 -1.11
N ILE A 101 21.06 13.36 -0.05
CA ILE A 101 20.94 14.79 0.23
C ILE A 101 21.68 15.06 1.54
N GLU A 102 22.66 15.95 1.51
CA GLU A 102 23.43 16.34 2.68
C GLU A 102 22.63 17.29 3.59
N TYR A 103 22.88 17.19 4.89
CA TYR A 103 22.51 18.24 5.83
C TYR A 103 23.48 19.43 5.76
N GLY A 104 22.99 20.62 6.10
CA GLY A 104 23.80 21.83 6.27
C GLY A 104 23.16 23.06 5.64
N ASP A 105 23.81 24.22 5.69
CA ASP A 105 23.15 25.51 5.41
C ASP A 105 23.11 25.94 3.93
N GLY A 106 23.80 25.22 3.05
CA GLY A 106 23.89 25.56 1.62
C GLY A 106 22.59 25.38 0.82
N GLU A 107 22.55 25.96 -0.38
CA GLU A 107 21.47 25.73 -1.36
C GLU A 107 21.38 24.23 -1.70
N GLY A 108 20.14 23.71 -1.72
CA GLY A 108 19.90 22.29 -1.99
C GLY A 108 20.33 21.32 -0.89
N LYS A 109 20.77 21.81 0.28
CA LYS A 109 21.00 21.01 1.48
C LYS A 109 19.81 21.04 2.43
N ALA A 110 19.56 19.92 3.09
CA ALA A 110 18.50 19.77 4.07
C ALA A 110 18.87 20.40 5.42
N GLY A 111 17.87 20.92 6.13
CA GLY A 111 18.02 21.31 7.52
C GLY A 111 18.08 20.08 8.44
N LEU A 112 18.81 20.22 9.53
CA LEU A 112 18.77 19.30 10.66
C LEU A 112 18.93 20.14 11.93
N THR A 113 17.94 20.09 12.80
CA THR A 113 17.99 20.71 14.14
C THR A 113 17.47 19.71 15.14
N PHE A 114 17.75 19.90 16.42
CA PHE A 114 17.26 19.01 17.47
C PHE A 114 16.46 19.81 18.50
N MET A 115 15.37 19.21 18.99
CA MET A 115 14.42 19.81 19.91
C MET A 115 14.19 18.90 21.14
N GLY A 116 13.37 19.39 22.09
CA GLY A 116 13.06 18.69 23.33
C GLY A 116 14.08 18.94 24.44
N GLU A 117 13.79 18.41 25.63
CA GLU A 117 14.74 18.42 26.74
C GLU A 117 16.00 17.63 26.32
N ASN A 118 17.16 18.27 26.42
CA ASN A 118 18.46 17.75 25.98
C ASN A 118 18.68 17.65 24.46
N GLU A 119 17.85 18.30 23.63
CA GLU A 119 18.06 18.38 22.17
C GLU A 119 18.20 16.99 21.51
N THR A 120 17.27 16.08 21.81
CA THR A 120 17.32 14.69 21.30
C THR A 120 16.35 14.41 20.17
N LEU A 121 15.34 15.26 19.95
CA LEU A 121 14.30 15.04 18.93
C LEU A 121 14.69 15.69 17.60
N PRO A 122 15.09 14.92 16.57
CA PRO A 122 15.51 15.49 15.29
C PRO A 122 14.34 16.13 14.53
N VAL A 123 14.58 17.32 13.98
CA VAL A 123 13.70 17.99 13.03
C VAL A 123 14.45 18.11 11.72
N THR A 124 13.88 17.53 10.67
CA THR A 124 14.47 17.40 9.34
C THR A 124 13.36 17.29 8.28
N VAL A 125 13.62 16.65 7.14
CA VAL A 125 12.61 16.33 6.13
C VAL A 125 11.54 15.40 6.71
N THR A 126 10.27 15.77 6.55
CA THR A 126 9.12 15.04 7.13
C THR A 126 8.39 14.16 6.11
N SER A 127 8.38 14.54 4.84
CA SER A 127 7.77 13.80 3.75
C SER A 127 8.48 14.12 2.43
N PHE A 128 8.20 13.36 1.39
CA PHE A 128 8.63 13.66 0.03
C PHE A 128 7.58 13.22 -0.97
N ASP A 129 7.69 13.74 -2.19
CA ASP A 129 6.98 13.21 -3.34
C ASP A 129 7.92 13.04 -4.53
N VAL A 130 7.53 12.25 -5.51
CA VAL A 130 8.30 11.97 -6.72
C VAL A 130 7.43 12.08 -7.95
N GLU A 131 7.87 12.91 -8.89
CA GLU A 131 7.17 13.07 -10.16
C GLU A 131 8.19 12.98 -11.29
N ASN A 132 8.02 11.97 -12.16
CA ASN A 132 8.93 11.72 -13.26
C ASN A 132 10.40 11.70 -12.80
N GLY A 133 10.69 10.94 -11.73
CA GLY A 133 11.98 10.76 -11.06
C GLY A 133 12.67 12.04 -10.57
N THR A 134 11.93 13.13 -10.41
CA THR A 134 12.36 14.32 -9.66
C THR A 134 11.78 14.21 -8.26
N PHE A 135 12.62 14.33 -7.24
CA PHE A 135 12.20 14.21 -5.84
C PHE A 135 11.95 15.61 -5.25
N TYR A 136 10.86 15.74 -4.51
CA TYR A 136 10.44 16.96 -3.83
C TYR A 136 10.39 16.66 -2.33
N LEU A 137 11.38 17.14 -1.58
CA LEU A 137 11.51 16.85 -0.16
C LEU A 137 10.94 18.02 0.65
N LEU A 138 10.10 17.70 1.63
CA LEU A 138 9.48 18.66 2.54
C LEU A 138 10.37 18.85 3.77
N ASP A 139 11.22 19.88 3.75
CA ASP A 139 12.18 20.18 4.80
C ASP A 139 11.54 21.07 5.88
N GLU A 140 11.13 20.47 6.99
CA GLU A 140 10.52 21.18 8.14
C GLU A 140 11.53 22.09 8.82
N ALA A 141 12.78 21.64 8.98
CA ALA A 141 13.82 22.37 9.71
C ALA A 141 14.14 23.72 9.07
N LYS A 142 14.18 23.79 7.74
CA LYS A 142 14.37 25.05 6.99
C LYS A 142 13.08 25.63 6.41
N ARG A 143 11.94 24.98 6.62
CA ARG A 143 10.63 25.32 6.03
C ARG A 143 10.72 25.62 4.53
N GLN A 144 11.28 24.68 3.78
CA GLN A 144 11.47 24.78 2.33
C GLN A 144 11.07 23.49 1.61
N VAL A 145 10.88 23.58 0.30
CA VAL A 145 10.85 22.39 -0.56
C VAL A 145 12.19 22.28 -1.26
N ILE A 146 12.85 21.13 -1.12
CA ILE A 146 14.07 20.81 -1.87
C ILE A 146 13.68 19.98 -3.08
N ILE A 147 14.07 20.43 -4.27
CA ILE A 147 13.84 19.75 -5.53
C ILE A 147 15.14 19.11 -5.97
N ALA A 148 15.20 17.79 -6.00
CA ALA A 148 16.33 17.02 -6.50
C ALA A 148 16.00 16.40 -7.87
N GLY A 149 16.52 17.03 -8.92
CA GLY A 149 16.32 16.59 -10.30
C GLY A 149 17.10 15.32 -10.65
N LYS A 150 16.59 14.58 -11.64
CA LYS A 150 17.24 13.39 -12.25
C LYS A 150 18.71 13.56 -12.60
N ASN A 151 19.12 14.78 -12.94
CA ASN A 151 20.44 15.10 -13.47
C ASN A 151 21.49 15.41 -12.39
N GLY A 152 21.18 15.31 -11.10
CA GLY A 152 22.14 15.75 -10.08
C GLY A 152 21.86 17.13 -9.51
N LYS A 153 21.11 18.00 -10.19
CA LYS A 153 20.92 19.37 -9.74
C LYS A 153 19.86 19.44 -8.64
N THR A 154 20.18 20.19 -7.60
CA THR A 154 19.27 20.54 -6.52
C THR A 154 18.91 22.02 -6.63
N SER A 155 17.70 22.35 -6.22
CA SER A 155 17.22 23.71 -6.00
C SER A 155 16.27 23.70 -4.82
N SER A 156 15.95 24.84 -4.23
CA SER A 156 14.88 24.90 -3.23
C SER A 156 14.07 26.20 -3.32
N PHE A 157 12.90 26.20 -2.71
CA PHE A 157 12.09 27.40 -2.51
C PHE A 157 11.48 27.40 -1.11
N PRO A 158 11.34 28.57 -0.47
CA PRO A 158 10.79 28.67 0.88
C PRO A 158 9.26 28.46 0.87
N ILE A 159 8.76 27.90 1.97
CA ILE A 159 7.33 27.71 2.21
C ILE A 159 6.81 28.92 3.00
N LYS A 160 5.62 29.40 2.65
CA LYS A 160 4.90 30.45 3.38
C LYS A 160 4.62 30.00 4.83
N GLY A 161 4.72 30.98 5.72
CA GLY A 161 4.47 30.80 7.15
C GLY A 161 5.78 30.93 7.92
N ASN A 162 5.73 31.65 9.03
CA ASN A 162 6.83 31.77 9.96
C ASN A 162 6.33 31.18 11.26
N ASN A 163 6.96 30.12 11.78
CA ASN A 163 6.62 29.64 13.10
C ASN A 163 7.85 29.02 13.76
N GLN A 164 7.99 29.34 15.04
CA GLN A 164 8.93 28.73 15.97
C GLN A 164 8.54 27.28 16.34
N MET A 165 7.47 26.75 15.75
CA MET A 165 6.94 25.41 16.03
C MET A 165 7.20 24.46 14.88
N THR A 166 7.58 23.24 15.24
CA THR A 166 7.97 22.14 14.36
C THR A 166 6.93 21.02 14.43
N GLY A 167 7.05 20.03 13.53
CA GLY A 167 6.10 18.92 13.41
C GLY A 167 4.79 19.29 12.74
N THR A 168 4.78 20.42 12.01
CA THR A 168 3.59 21.05 11.43
C THR A 168 3.37 20.68 9.97
N LEU A 169 4.45 20.59 9.18
CA LEU A 169 4.40 20.15 7.79
C LEU A 169 4.32 18.62 7.73
N LYS A 170 3.19 18.11 7.24
CA LYS A 170 2.88 16.67 7.25
C LYS A 170 3.14 15.97 5.92
N ASP A 171 2.72 16.56 4.82
CA ASP A 171 2.81 15.91 3.52
C ASP A 171 3.00 16.89 2.36
N ILE A 172 3.54 16.38 1.26
CA ILE A 172 3.74 17.08 0.00
C ILE A 172 3.21 16.23 -1.15
N LEU A 173 2.54 16.87 -2.10
CA LEU A 173 1.99 16.23 -3.29
C LEU A 173 2.29 17.07 -4.53
N VAL A 174 2.78 16.43 -5.58
CA VAL A 174 3.05 17.01 -6.89
C VAL A 174 2.10 16.41 -7.90
N THR A 175 1.24 17.26 -8.47
CA THR A 175 0.25 16.81 -9.45
C THR A 175 0.85 16.69 -10.86
N PRO A 176 0.20 15.99 -11.81
CA PRO A 176 0.71 15.83 -13.18
C PRO A 176 0.93 17.14 -13.95
N ASP A 177 0.21 18.21 -13.60
CA ASP A 177 0.40 19.57 -14.14
C ASP A 177 1.50 20.36 -13.40
N LYS A 178 2.25 19.68 -12.52
CA LYS A 178 3.41 20.17 -11.76
C LYS A 178 3.07 21.28 -10.78
N GLN A 179 1.85 21.28 -10.24
CA GLN A 179 1.54 22.05 -9.04
C GLN A 179 2.02 21.27 -7.82
N ILE A 180 2.49 22.01 -6.81
CA ILE A 180 3.03 21.44 -5.57
C ILE A 180 2.11 21.85 -4.44
N TYR A 181 1.54 20.88 -3.74
CA TYR A 181 0.66 21.05 -2.60
C TYR A 181 1.37 20.63 -1.33
N ILE A 182 1.24 21.42 -0.27
CA ILE A 182 1.91 21.17 1.01
C ILE A 182 0.88 21.25 2.12
N LEU A 183 0.73 20.16 2.89
CA LEU A 183 -0.16 20.07 4.02
C LEU A 183 0.53 20.60 5.28
N ASN A 184 -0.03 21.67 5.84
CA ASN A 184 0.37 22.25 7.11
C ASN A 184 -0.76 22.08 8.13
N THR A 185 -0.43 21.42 9.23
CA THR A 185 -1.35 21.10 10.33
C THR A 185 -1.17 21.99 11.54
N TRP A 186 -0.51 23.14 11.37
CA TRP A 186 -0.52 24.20 12.38
C TRP A 186 -1.82 24.99 12.29
N ASP A 187 -2.51 25.25 13.41
CA ASP A 187 -3.78 25.98 13.46
C ASP A 187 -3.67 27.40 12.83
N PRO A 188 -4.45 27.73 11.77
CA PRO A 188 -5.45 26.88 11.10
C PRO A 188 -4.82 25.88 10.12
N PHE A 189 -5.36 24.67 10.06
CA PHE A 189 -4.92 23.67 9.09
C PHE A 189 -5.11 24.17 7.67
N VAL A 190 -4.04 24.14 6.87
CA VAL A 190 -4.03 24.68 5.51
C VAL A 190 -3.27 23.81 4.54
N VAL A 191 -3.65 23.88 3.27
CA VAL A 191 -2.88 23.37 2.14
C VAL A 191 -2.37 24.54 1.32
N TYR A 192 -1.05 24.67 1.20
CA TYR A 192 -0.43 25.66 0.32
C TYR A 192 -0.27 25.08 -1.08
N GLN A 193 -0.67 25.82 -2.11
CA GLN A 193 -0.46 25.46 -3.51
C GLN A 193 0.61 26.36 -4.12
N TYR A 194 1.65 25.76 -4.70
CA TYR A 194 2.74 26.43 -5.41
C TYR A 194 2.82 25.98 -6.86
N THR A 195 3.34 26.84 -7.72
CA THR A 195 3.78 26.44 -9.05
C THR A 195 5.05 25.58 -8.95
N LYS A 196 5.40 24.89 -10.04
CA LYS A 196 6.68 24.18 -10.22
C LYS A 196 7.93 25.00 -9.90
N ASP A 197 7.85 26.33 -10.01
CA ASP A 197 8.95 27.27 -9.81
C ASP A 197 8.94 27.86 -8.38
N GLY A 198 8.11 27.33 -7.48
CA GLY A 198 8.04 27.74 -6.08
C GLY A 198 7.24 29.02 -5.80
N LYS A 199 6.43 29.49 -6.76
CA LYS A 199 5.57 30.66 -6.54
C LYS A 199 4.24 30.23 -5.92
N LEU A 200 3.89 30.80 -4.78
CA LEU A 200 2.60 30.55 -4.14
C LEU A 200 1.45 31.01 -5.05
N VAL A 201 0.50 30.11 -5.28
CA VAL A 201 -0.72 30.32 -6.06
C VAL A 201 -1.89 30.60 -5.14
N LYS A 202 -2.15 29.71 -4.19
CA LYS A 202 -3.33 29.75 -3.31
C LYS A 202 -3.02 29.11 -1.95
N THR A 203 -3.76 29.51 -0.92
CA THR A 203 -3.81 28.84 0.38
C THR A 203 -5.25 28.36 0.59
N HIS A 204 -5.42 27.07 0.83
CA HIS A 204 -6.71 26.42 1.08
C HIS A 204 -6.84 26.16 2.58
N GLU A 205 -7.89 26.68 3.20
CA GLU A 205 -8.19 26.38 4.62
C GLU A 205 -8.97 25.08 4.71
N LEU A 206 -8.57 24.19 5.61
CA LEU A 206 -9.27 22.95 5.88
C LEU A 206 -10.29 23.17 7.00
N THR A 207 -11.50 22.63 6.84
CA THR A 207 -12.55 22.75 7.85
C THR A 207 -12.30 21.80 9.03
N ALA A 208 -12.95 22.08 10.16
CA ALA A 208 -12.82 21.29 11.39
C ALA A 208 -13.33 19.85 11.29
N ASP A 209 -13.95 19.45 10.18
CA ASP A 209 -14.48 18.09 9.97
C ASP A 209 -13.36 17.04 9.83
N LEU A 210 -12.13 17.48 9.53
CA LEU A 210 -10.91 16.69 9.44
C LEU A 210 -9.98 17.03 10.62
N PHE A 211 -10.02 16.21 11.68
CA PHE A 211 -9.38 16.55 12.97
C PHE A 211 -7.85 16.45 12.94
N HIS A 212 -7.29 15.50 12.17
CA HIS A 212 -5.84 15.29 12.08
C HIS A 212 -5.48 14.85 10.65
N PRO A 213 -5.51 15.76 9.66
CA PRO A 213 -5.09 15.41 8.32
C PRO A 213 -3.61 15.00 8.31
N ASP A 214 -3.31 13.89 7.66
CA ASP A 214 -1.97 13.28 7.62
C ASP A 214 -1.43 13.07 6.21
N GLU A 215 -2.26 13.20 5.17
CA GLU A 215 -1.86 12.95 3.78
C GLU A 215 -2.55 13.87 2.75
N LEU A 216 -1.94 13.94 1.56
CA LEU A 216 -2.52 14.53 0.36
C LEU A 216 -2.55 13.50 -0.77
N ILE A 217 -3.69 13.42 -1.48
CA ILE A 217 -3.81 12.59 -2.70
C ILE A 217 -4.38 13.38 -3.86
N PHE A 218 -4.05 12.97 -5.09
CA PHE A 218 -4.65 13.50 -6.31
C PHE A 218 -5.55 12.46 -6.97
N VAL A 219 -6.81 12.81 -7.20
CA VAL A 219 -7.77 11.96 -7.94
C VAL A 219 -8.20 12.70 -9.20
N LYS A 220 -7.91 12.14 -10.38
CA LYS A 220 -8.05 12.79 -11.71
C LYS A 220 -9.37 13.54 -11.95
N ASN A 221 -10.50 13.03 -11.45
CA ASN A 221 -11.83 13.60 -11.67
C ASN A 221 -12.38 14.40 -10.48
N ILE A 222 -11.65 14.46 -9.36
CA ILE A 222 -12.10 15.14 -8.13
C ILE A 222 -11.16 16.30 -7.79
N GLY A 223 -9.86 16.13 -8.01
CA GLY A 223 -8.82 17.10 -7.66
C GLY A 223 -7.95 16.60 -6.50
N VAL A 224 -7.40 17.55 -5.76
CA VAL A 224 -6.56 17.26 -4.59
C VAL A 224 -7.43 17.11 -3.35
N LEU A 225 -7.15 16.06 -2.59
CA LEU A 225 -7.85 15.73 -1.35
C LEU A 225 -6.87 15.71 -0.19
N ALA A 226 -7.30 16.22 0.96
CA ALA A 226 -6.63 16.01 2.25
C ALA A 226 -7.26 14.79 2.93
N GLY A 227 -6.43 13.83 3.32
CA GLY A 227 -6.85 12.57 3.94
C GLY A 227 -6.58 12.53 5.44
N GLN A 228 -7.30 11.64 6.12
CA GLN A 228 -7.00 11.16 7.46
C GLN A 228 -6.94 9.63 7.41
N SER A 229 -5.72 9.09 7.46
CA SER A 229 -5.40 7.67 7.53
C SER A 229 -6.04 6.82 6.41
N GLN A 230 -6.27 7.42 5.23
CA GLN A 230 -6.98 6.84 4.09
C GLN A 230 -8.42 6.35 4.36
N GLU A 231 -9.02 6.76 5.49
CA GLU A 231 -10.39 6.40 5.84
C GLU A 231 -11.38 7.49 5.42
N ARG A 232 -10.94 8.76 5.45
CA ARG A 232 -11.75 9.94 5.21
C ARG A 232 -10.97 10.96 4.39
N PHE A 233 -11.63 11.58 3.42
CA PHE A 233 -11.01 12.56 2.53
C PHE A 233 -11.87 13.82 2.37
N LEU A 234 -11.22 14.97 2.37
CA LEU A 234 -11.84 16.28 2.14
C LEU A 234 -11.27 16.89 0.87
N ASN A 235 -12.13 17.41 0.00
CA ASN A 235 -11.69 18.14 -1.19
C ASN A 235 -11.22 19.55 -0.80
N ILE A 236 -9.97 19.89 -1.11
CA ILE A 236 -9.37 21.15 -0.65
C ILE A 236 -9.96 22.39 -1.33
N GLU A 237 -10.54 22.23 -2.53
CA GLU A 237 -11.13 23.36 -3.28
C GLU A 237 -12.56 23.66 -2.85
N THR A 238 -13.35 22.63 -2.54
CA THR A 238 -14.76 22.79 -2.11
C THR A 238 -14.92 22.82 -0.60
N SER A 239 -13.90 22.36 0.15
CA SER A 239 -13.95 22.16 1.60
C SER A 239 -15.02 21.16 2.06
N GLU A 240 -15.46 20.27 1.17
CA GLU A 240 -16.48 19.25 1.46
C GLU A 240 -15.86 17.85 1.61
N MET A 241 -16.41 17.06 2.54
CA MET A 241 -16.06 15.65 2.68
C MET A 241 -16.48 14.87 1.43
N VAL A 242 -15.56 14.08 0.87
CA VAL A 242 -15.83 13.23 -0.28
C VAL A 242 -16.45 11.94 0.20
N GLU A 243 -17.64 11.62 -0.32
CA GLU A 243 -18.28 10.33 -0.04
C GLU A 243 -17.42 9.17 -0.55
N GLY A 244 -17.27 8.13 0.27
CA GLY A 244 -16.41 6.98 -0.06
C GLY A 244 -16.71 6.33 -1.41
N LYS A 245 -17.96 6.35 -1.88
CA LYS A 245 -18.37 5.83 -3.20
C LYS A 245 -17.72 6.53 -4.41
N SER A 246 -17.24 7.76 -4.22
CA SER A 246 -16.59 8.55 -5.26
C SER A 246 -15.08 8.33 -5.31
N LEU A 247 -14.49 7.74 -4.27
CA LEU A 247 -13.05 7.51 -4.17
C LEU A 247 -12.63 6.26 -4.95
N PRO A 248 -11.41 6.22 -5.51
CA PRO A 248 -10.89 5.04 -6.19
C PRO A 248 -10.67 3.87 -5.24
N TYR A 249 -10.42 4.16 -3.95
CA TYR A 249 -10.32 3.16 -2.91
C TYR A 249 -10.75 3.71 -1.54
N GLN A 250 -11.00 2.80 -0.61
CA GLN A 250 -11.21 3.12 0.80
C GLN A 250 -10.62 1.99 1.65
N MET A 251 -9.90 2.35 2.71
CA MET A 251 -9.42 1.39 3.69
C MET A 251 -10.35 1.41 4.92
N ALA A 252 -10.61 0.24 5.49
CA ALA A 252 -11.31 0.11 6.76
C ALA A 252 -10.63 -0.97 7.63
N THR A 253 -10.51 -0.69 8.93
CA THR A 253 -10.06 -1.69 9.89
C THR A 253 -11.24 -2.59 10.27
N VAL A 254 -11.10 -3.91 10.09
CA VAL A 254 -12.11 -4.88 10.52
C VAL A 254 -11.87 -5.27 11.98
N ASN A 255 -10.63 -5.61 12.30
CA ASN A 255 -10.17 -5.90 13.66
C ASN A 255 -8.65 -5.68 13.74
N ARG A 256 -8.02 -6.01 14.87
CA ARG A 256 -6.57 -5.81 15.03
C ARG A 256 -5.73 -6.62 14.04
N LYS A 257 -6.24 -7.70 13.46
CA LYS A 257 -5.50 -8.59 12.54
C LYS A 257 -6.00 -8.57 11.11
N GLU A 258 -7.00 -7.74 10.78
CA GLU A 258 -7.56 -7.68 9.43
C GLU A 258 -7.95 -6.23 9.08
N ALA A 259 -7.50 -5.80 7.90
CA ALA A 259 -8.02 -4.63 7.22
C ALA A 259 -8.70 -5.04 5.91
N VAL A 260 -9.64 -4.22 5.44
CA VAL A 260 -10.24 -4.37 4.12
C VAL A 260 -9.93 -3.15 3.28
N ILE A 261 -9.45 -3.39 2.06
CA ILE A 261 -9.31 -2.39 1.02
C ILE A 261 -10.47 -2.59 0.05
N THR A 262 -11.33 -1.59 -0.05
CA THR A 262 -12.37 -1.54 -1.06
C THR A 262 -11.86 -0.76 -2.27
N ILE A 263 -11.73 -1.40 -3.43
CA ILE A 263 -11.27 -0.79 -4.68
C ILE A 263 -12.46 -0.59 -5.61
N LYS A 264 -12.54 0.58 -6.25
CA LYS A 264 -13.65 1.00 -7.11
C LYS A 264 -13.12 1.35 -8.50
N GLU A 265 -13.35 0.44 -9.45
CA GLU A 265 -12.91 0.57 -10.85
C GLU A 265 -14.10 0.35 -11.79
N GLU A 266 -14.35 1.29 -12.70
CA GLU A 266 -15.40 1.18 -13.74
C GLU A 266 -16.80 0.76 -13.23
N GLY A 267 -17.17 1.19 -12.02
CA GLY A 267 -18.45 0.87 -11.39
C GLY A 267 -18.52 -0.53 -10.75
N LYS A 268 -17.40 -1.27 -10.73
CA LYS A 268 -17.24 -2.49 -9.94
C LYS A 268 -16.53 -2.18 -8.64
N GLN A 269 -16.96 -2.87 -7.59
CA GLN A 269 -16.33 -2.84 -6.28
C GLN A 269 -15.69 -4.20 -6.02
N THR A 270 -14.40 -4.19 -5.68
CA THR A 270 -13.66 -5.37 -5.23
C THR A 270 -13.19 -5.12 -3.81
N GLU A 271 -13.37 -6.11 -2.94
CA GLU A 271 -12.88 -6.06 -1.57
C GLU A 271 -11.69 -7.00 -1.42
N LEU A 272 -10.64 -6.49 -0.80
CA LEU A 272 -9.42 -7.22 -0.51
C LEU A 272 -9.17 -7.22 0.98
N LYS A 273 -9.14 -8.42 1.55
CA LYS A 273 -8.81 -8.63 2.96
C LYS A 273 -7.30 -8.72 3.10
N ILE A 274 -6.74 -7.87 3.94
CA ILE A 274 -5.32 -7.83 4.24
C ILE A 274 -5.14 -8.36 5.67
N PRO A 275 -4.58 -9.58 5.83
CA PRO A 275 -4.30 -10.14 7.14
C PRO A 275 -3.03 -9.50 7.75
N TYR A 276 -2.98 -9.43 9.08
CA TYR A 276 -1.82 -9.05 9.89
C TYR A 276 -1.53 -10.16 10.88
N ASP A 277 -0.27 -10.56 10.98
CA ASP A 277 0.14 -11.73 11.75
C ASP A 277 0.23 -11.40 13.24
N GLU A 278 0.83 -10.25 13.58
CA GLU A 278 1.06 -9.82 14.95
C GLU A 278 0.10 -8.70 15.39
N GLY A 279 -0.33 -7.87 14.44
CA GLY A 279 -1.35 -6.85 14.66
C GLY A 279 -1.19 -5.67 13.69
N LYS A 280 -2.29 -4.99 13.41
CA LYS A 280 -2.35 -3.87 12.49
C LYS A 280 -1.75 -2.63 13.11
N GLY A 281 -0.63 -2.19 12.56
CA GLY A 281 -0.10 -0.84 12.73
C GLY A 281 -0.60 0.13 11.65
N GLN A 282 0.26 1.11 11.34
CA GLN A 282 0.07 2.05 10.25
C GLN A 282 0.16 1.34 8.89
N SER A 283 -0.79 1.65 8.00
CA SER A 283 -0.85 1.05 6.68
C SER A 283 -1.42 2.03 5.66
N ALA A 284 -1.02 1.89 4.40
CA ALA A 284 -1.42 2.79 3.34
C ALA A 284 -1.43 2.07 1.99
N VAL A 285 -2.40 2.41 1.15
CA VAL A 285 -2.37 2.13 -0.29
C VAL A 285 -1.47 3.18 -0.95
N GLU A 286 -0.39 2.73 -1.55
CA GLU A 286 0.59 3.59 -2.22
C GLU A 286 0.27 3.77 -3.70
N ALA A 287 -0.20 2.70 -4.36
CA ALA A 287 -0.60 2.72 -5.75
C ALA A 287 -1.59 1.60 -6.08
N ILE A 288 -2.47 1.85 -7.05
CA ILE A 288 -3.36 0.86 -7.64
C ILE A 288 -3.20 0.92 -9.16
N THR A 289 -2.78 -0.18 -9.76
CA THR A 289 -2.73 -0.37 -11.22
C THR A 289 -3.79 -1.37 -11.64
N ASP A 290 -3.96 -1.62 -12.93
CA ASP A 290 -4.90 -2.64 -13.44
C ASP A 290 -4.60 -4.06 -12.88
N ARG A 291 -3.37 -4.32 -12.46
CA ARG A 291 -2.90 -5.66 -12.07
C ARG A 291 -2.58 -5.80 -10.60
N GLU A 292 -2.08 -4.74 -9.99
CA GLU A 292 -1.35 -4.80 -8.73
C GLU A 292 -1.74 -3.64 -7.81
N ILE A 293 -1.63 -3.88 -6.51
CA ILE A 293 -1.78 -2.88 -5.47
C ILE A 293 -0.49 -2.86 -4.69
N ILE A 294 0.11 -1.68 -4.60
CA ILE A 294 1.26 -1.45 -3.73
C ILE A 294 0.73 -0.96 -2.39
N PHE A 295 1.12 -1.66 -1.34
CA PHE A 295 0.58 -1.46 -0.01
C PHE A 295 1.69 -1.47 1.02
N THR A 296 1.78 -0.40 1.81
CA THR A 296 2.61 -0.34 3.00
C THR A 296 1.85 -0.95 4.15
N LYS A 297 2.44 -1.94 4.82
CA LYS A 297 1.85 -2.71 5.92
C LYS A 297 2.78 -2.69 7.12
N THR A 298 2.32 -2.21 8.27
CA THR A 298 3.07 -2.31 9.52
C THR A 298 2.46 -3.36 10.44
N GLU A 299 3.29 -4.31 10.87
CA GLU A 299 2.99 -5.26 11.94
C GLU A 299 3.33 -4.64 13.29
N GLN A 300 2.37 -4.68 14.22
CA GLN A 300 2.50 -4.16 15.58
C GLN A 300 1.98 -5.21 16.58
N PRO A 301 2.87 -6.03 17.16
CA PRO A 301 2.50 -7.05 18.12
C PRO A 301 1.86 -6.45 19.38
N ALA A 302 0.92 -7.19 19.96
CA ALA A 302 0.29 -6.84 21.24
C ALA A 302 1.20 -7.19 22.43
N VAL A 303 2.31 -6.45 22.55
CA VAL A 303 3.27 -6.52 23.66
C VAL A 303 3.61 -5.10 24.16
N TYR A 304 4.09 -4.99 25.40
CA TYR A 304 4.45 -3.70 26.00
C TYR A 304 5.77 -3.11 25.50
N LYS A 305 6.60 -3.92 24.84
CA LYS A 305 7.82 -3.45 24.19
C LYS A 305 7.43 -2.69 22.89
N PRO A 306 8.04 -1.53 22.58
CA PRO A 306 7.77 -0.79 21.36
C PRO A 306 8.39 -1.52 20.15
N LEU A 307 7.72 -2.59 19.72
CA LEU A 307 8.10 -3.39 18.55
C LEU A 307 7.13 -3.09 17.41
N SER A 308 7.68 -2.90 16.22
CA SER A 308 6.93 -2.80 14.98
C SER A 308 7.84 -3.10 13.81
N GLU A 309 7.29 -3.66 12.74
CA GLU A 309 8.00 -3.85 11.49
C GLU A 309 7.13 -3.44 10.31
N THR A 310 7.71 -2.68 9.37
CA THR A 310 7.00 -2.21 8.19
C THR A 310 7.54 -2.90 6.95
N HIS A 311 6.60 -3.31 6.09
CA HIS A 311 6.90 -3.85 4.78
C HIS A 311 6.14 -3.07 3.71
N VAL A 312 6.68 -3.11 2.49
CA VAL A 312 5.93 -2.74 1.28
C VAL A 312 5.66 -4.02 0.50
N PHE A 313 4.38 -4.26 0.19
CA PHE A 313 3.91 -5.43 -0.54
C PHE A 313 3.31 -5.05 -1.88
N ALA A 314 3.42 -5.96 -2.85
CA ALA A 314 2.58 -5.99 -4.03
C ALA A 314 1.56 -7.11 -3.88
N TYR A 315 0.27 -6.77 -3.99
CA TYR A 315 -0.83 -7.73 -4.05
C TYR A 315 -1.43 -7.75 -5.45
N ASN A 316 -1.88 -8.92 -5.92
CA ASN A 316 -2.77 -8.97 -7.08
C ASN A 316 -4.21 -8.57 -6.69
N LYS A 317 -5.10 -8.43 -7.68
CA LYS A 317 -6.51 -8.09 -7.49
C LYS A 317 -7.34 -9.18 -6.78
N GLN A 318 -6.74 -10.33 -6.46
CA GLN A 318 -7.34 -11.41 -5.67
C GLN A 318 -6.84 -11.42 -4.22
N GLY A 319 -5.86 -10.56 -3.88
CA GLY A 319 -5.27 -10.46 -2.55
C GLY A 319 -4.08 -11.39 -2.33
N GLU A 320 -3.58 -12.07 -3.36
CA GLU A 320 -2.36 -12.88 -3.24
C GLU A 320 -1.13 -11.96 -3.25
N THR A 321 -0.23 -12.17 -2.28
CA THR A 321 1.06 -11.47 -2.22
C THR A 321 1.95 -11.92 -3.37
N LEU A 322 2.36 -10.98 -4.23
CA LEU A 322 3.28 -11.22 -5.34
C LEU A 322 4.74 -11.08 -4.89
N GLY A 323 5.01 -10.15 -3.98
CA GLY A 323 6.32 -9.93 -3.39
C GLY A 323 6.29 -8.84 -2.33
N GLY A 324 7.37 -8.73 -1.56
CA GLY A 324 7.50 -7.76 -0.48
C GLY A 324 8.94 -7.29 -0.26
N ILE A 325 9.10 -6.31 0.62
CA ILE A 325 10.37 -5.86 1.15
C ILE A 325 10.17 -5.27 2.54
N ARG A 326 11.07 -5.57 3.47
CA ARG A 326 11.13 -4.93 4.79
C ARG A 326 11.77 -3.55 4.68
N ILE A 327 11.19 -2.57 5.36
CA ILE A 327 11.76 -1.22 5.48
C ILE A 327 12.74 -1.20 6.66
N PRO A 328 14.03 -0.85 6.43
CA PRO A 328 15.06 -0.88 7.46
C PRO A 328 14.98 0.36 8.37
N ILE A 329 13.96 0.41 9.23
CA ILE A 329 13.71 1.53 10.14
C ILE A 329 14.88 1.77 11.12
N GLU A 330 15.71 0.76 11.36
CA GLU A 330 16.92 0.85 12.20
C GLU A 330 17.98 1.84 11.68
N LYS A 331 17.91 2.24 10.40
CA LYS A 331 18.81 3.26 9.82
C LYS A 331 18.36 4.69 10.11
N LEU A 332 17.09 4.87 10.47
CA LEU A 332 16.50 6.18 10.69
C LEU A 332 17.02 6.78 12.00
N MET A 333 17.17 8.11 12.04
CA MET A 333 17.45 8.82 13.30
C MET A 333 16.31 8.65 14.31
N GLU A 334 15.08 8.65 13.80
CA GLU A 334 13.85 8.45 14.55
C GLU A 334 12.85 7.74 13.64
N VAL A 335 12.07 6.80 14.20
CA VAL A 335 11.01 6.12 13.44
C VAL A 335 9.84 7.11 13.29
N PRO A 336 9.46 7.50 12.06
CA PRO A 336 8.37 8.43 11.86
C PRO A 336 7.05 7.82 12.34
N GLN A 337 6.15 8.67 12.85
CA GLN A 337 4.81 8.25 13.26
C GLN A 337 4.01 7.62 12.10
N THR A 338 4.27 8.07 10.87
CA THR A 338 3.60 7.64 9.64
C THR A 338 4.63 7.22 8.59
N ILE A 339 5.21 6.03 8.72
CA ILE A 339 6.22 5.54 7.76
C ILE A 339 5.77 5.55 6.29
N ALA A 340 4.46 5.49 6.04
CA ALA A 340 3.88 5.64 4.70
C ALA A 340 4.22 6.97 4.03
N SER A 341 4.40 8.08 4.78
CA SER A 341 4.85 9.36 4.20
C SER A 341 6.27 9.30 3.63
N ASN A 342 7.02 8.27 4.00
CA ASN A 342 8.38 8.01 3.52
C ASN A 342 8.41 6.99 2.37
N ILE A 343 7.26 6.50 1.91
CA ILE A 343 7.12 5.63 0.73
C ILE A 343 6.34 6.38 -0.34
N LYS A 344 6.84 6.38 -1.58
CA LYS A 344 6.12 6.96 -2.73
C LYS A 344 6.36 6.15 -4.00
N VAL A 345 5.39 6.20 -4.90
CA VAL A 345 5.42 5.49 -6.18
C VAL A 345 5.44 6.50 -7.33
N ASP A 346 6.42 6.40 -8.22
CA ASP A 346 6.42 7.11 -9.52
C ASP A 346 6.42 6.07 -10.64
N LYS A 347 5.27 5.96 -11.31
CA LYS A 347 4.99 4.95 -12.33
C LYS A 347 5.13 3.55 -11.75
N ASN A 348 6.25 2.89 -12.06
CA ASN A 348 6.50 1.50 -11.72
C ASN A 348 7.66 1.33 -10.74
N ASN A 349 8.15 2.45 -10.18
CA ASN A 349 9.23 2.44 -9.22
C ASN A 349 8.68 2.87 -7.86
N ILE A 350 9.12 2.18 -6.83
CA ILE A 350 8.77 2.45 -5.44
C ILE A 350 10.00 3.04 -4.78
N TYR A 351 9.83 4.14 -4.05
CA TYR A 351 10.91 4.85 -3.39
C TYR A 351 10.70 4.91 -1.88
N PHE A 352 11.81 4.86 -1.14
CA PHE A 352 11.85 5.05 0.30
C PHE A 352 12.78 6.19 0.67
N LEU A 353 12.28 7.13 1.47
CA LEU A 353 13.02 8.22 2.06
C LEU A 353 13.52 7.84 3.47
N SER A 354 14.84 7.74 3.62
CA SER A 354 15.51 7.42 4.87
C SER A 354 16.22 8.65 5.44
N THR A 355 15.75 9.18 6.56
CA THR A 355 16.41 10.27 7.30
C THR A 355 17.44 9.67 8.25
N GLU A 356 18.66 9.48 7.75
CA GLU A 356 19.78 8.88 8.51
C GLU A 356 20.58 9.94 9.25
N LYS A 357 21.49 9.50 10.14
CA LYS A 357 22.30 10.39 10.99
C LYS A 357 23.21 11.32 10.20
N GLU A 358 23.82 10.83 9.13
CA GLU A 358 24.81 11.58 8.36
C GLU A 358 24.21 12.33 7.17
N HIS A 359 23.10 11.81 6.63
CA HIS A 359 22.48 12.32 5.41
C HIS A 359 21.04 11.84 5.27
N ILE A 360 20.32 12.37 4.28
CA ILE A 360 19.04 11.81 3.83
C ILE A 360 19.31 10.94 2.61
N ALA A 361 18.89 9.68 2.66
CA ALA A 361 19.00 8.73 1.56
C ALA A 361 17.64 8.51 0.89
N ILE A 362 17.63 8.41 -0.44
CA ILE A 362 16.48 7.96 -1.20
C ILE A 362 16.85 6.64 -1.86
N TYR A 363 16.13 5.59 -1.48
CA TYR A 363 16.27 4.25 -2.02
C TYR A 363 15.17 3.97 -3.04
N GLU A 364 15.50 3.23 -4.08
CA GLU A 364 14.51 2.53 -4.92
C GLU A 364 14.38 1.10 -4.41
N LEU A 365 13.14 0.67 -4.23
CA LEU A 365 12.80 -0.64 -3.70
C LEU A 365 12.50 -1.61 -4.84
N THR A 366 13.17 -2.74 -4.82
CA THR A 366 12.78 -3.92 -5.61
C THR A 366 12.09 -4.90 -4.66
N LEU A 367 10.82 -5.20 -4.92
CA LEU A 367 10.08 -6.21 -4.16
C LEU A 367 10.57 -7.61 -4.55
N GLY A 368 10.73 -8.48 -3.57
CA GLY A 368 11.17 -9.86 -3.77
C GLY A 368 10.08 -10.86 -3.45
N LYS A 369 10.10 -12.04 -4.10
CA LYS A 369 9.35 -13.20 -3.62
C LYS A 369 9.86 -13.67 -2.25
N GLN A 370 11.17 -13.54 -2.04
CA GLN A 370 11.85 -13.74 -0.77
C GLN A 370 12.28 -12.39 -0.21
N TYR A 371 11.94 -12.15 1.05
CA TYR A 371 12.27 -10.94 1.79
C TYR A 371 12.42 -11.28 3.27
N GLU A 372 13.17 -10.45 3.98
CA GLU A 372 13.41 -10.61 5.41
C GLU A 372 12.20 -10.14 6.22
N SER A 373 11.93 -10.79 7.34
CA SER A 373 10.94 -10.41 8.36
C SER A 373 11.45 -10.91 9.70
N PHE A 374 11.42 -10.07 10.72
CA PHE A 374 11.93 -10.41 12.06
C PHE A 374 10.86 -10.25 13.15
N ILE A 375 9.69 -9.69 12.81
CA ILE A 375 8.69 -9.30 13.79
C ILE A 375 8.13 -10.46 14.60
N GLU A 376 7.92 -11.63 13.99
CA GLU A 376 7.39 -12.81 14.68
C GLU A 376 8.35 -13.32 15.76
N GLU A 377 9.65 -13.41 15.44
CA GLU A 377 10.68 -13.84 16.39
C GLU A 377 10.80 -12.82 17.54
N GLN A 378 10.87 -11.54 17.21
CA GLN A 378 10.95 -10.47 18.21
C GLN A 378 9.70 -10.40 19.11
N ALA A 379 8.51 -10.62 18.53
CA ALA A 379 7.26 -10.67 19.26
C ALA A 379 7.21 -11.87 20.19
N ALA A 380 7.66 -13.05 19.73
CA ALA A 380 7.75 -14.25 20.55
C ALA A 380 8.69 -14.07 21.75
N GLU A 381 9.85 -13.43 21.56
CA GLU A 381 10.79 -13.12 22.65
C GLU A 381 10.22 -12.11 23.67
N ALA A 382 9.41 -11.16 23.21
CA ALA A 382 8.82 -10.12 24.07
C ALA A 382 7.50 -10.56 24.73
N ARG A 383 6.90 -11.66 24.27
CA ARG A 383 5.60 -12.15 24.74
C ARG A 383 5.72 -12.71 26.14
N ILE A 384 4.90 -12.17 27.04
CA ILE A 384 4.73 -12.73 28.38
C ILE A 384 3.43 -13.54 28.38
N GLY A 385 3.50 -14.76 28.89
CA GLY A 385 2.35 -15.65 29.05
C GLY A 385 2.78 -17.08 29.31
N PHE A 386 1.80 -17.98 29.39
CA PHE A 386 2.01 -19.36 29.80
C PHE A 386 1.27 -20.32 28.86
N ASP A 387 1.87 -21.47 28.55
CA ASP A 387 1.11 -22.55 27.92
C ASP A 387 0.27 -23.25 28.98
N TYR A 388 -1.05 -23.05 28.94
CA TYR A 388 -1.99 -23.62 29.93
C TYR A 388 -1.92 -25.15 30.00
N LYS A 389 -1.48 -25.83 28.92
CA LYS A 389 -1.38 -27.30 28.89
C LYS A 389 -0.19 -27.82 29.71
N THR A 390 0.84 -27.00 29.89
CA THR A 390 2.08 -27.38 30.58
C THR A 390 2.33 -26.60 31.87
N PHE A 391 1.62 -25.49 32.09
CA PHE A 391 1.78 -24.62 33.26
C PHE A 391 1.49 -25.32 34.60
N GLY A 392 0.45 -26.14 34.65
CA GLY A 392 -0.01 -26.78 35.88
C GLY A 392 -0.97 -27.93 35.58
N ARG A 393 -1.78 -28.31 36.57
CA ARG A 393 -2.85 -29.30 36.34
C ARG A 393 -4.09 -28.61 35.76
N PRO A 394 -4.87 -29.28 34.90
CA PRO A 394 -6.16 -28.75 34.45
C PRO A 394 -7.06 -28.38 35.63
N PHE A 395 -7.88 -27.32 35.46
CA PHE A 395 -8.85 -26.88 36.46
C PHE A 395 -10.28 -26.86 35.91
N PRO A 396 -10.91 -28.04 35.71
CA PRO A 396 -12.18 -28.15 34.99
C PRO A 396 -13.34 -27.41 35.65
N GLU A 397 -13.36 -27.32 36.98
CA GLU A 397 -14.42 -26.65 37.72
C GLU A 397 -14.44 -25.14 37.42
N LEU A 398 -13.27 -24.50 37.42
CA LEU A 398 -13.15 -23.10 37.04
C LEU A 398 -13.40 -22.91 35.54
N GLU A 399 -12.92 -23.82 34.69
CA GLU A 399 -13.20 -23.77 33.24
C GLU A 399 -14.71 -23.71 32.95
N GLN A 400 -15.52 -24.52 33.64
CA GLN A 400 -16.98 -24.49 33.50
C GLN A 400 -17.59 -23.17 33.98
N GLU A 401 -17.07 -22.58 35.06
CA GLU A 401 -17.55 -21.28 35.55
C GLU A 401 -17.24 -20.14 34.59
N ILE A 402 -16.06 -20.17 33.95
CA ILE A 402 -15.71 -19.19 32.92
C ILE A 402 -16.58 -19.37 31.67
N LYS A 403 -16.82 -20.61 31.22
CA LYS A 403 -17.72 -20.87 30.07
C LYS A 403 -19.13 -20.32 30.29
N LYS A 404 -19.66 -20.41 31.52
CA LYS A 404 -20.97 -19.83 31.86
C LYS A 404 -21.02 -18.31 31.65
N LEU A 405 -19.91 -17.58 31.76
CA LEU A 405 -19.91 -16.14 31.50
C LEU A 405 -20.35 -15.83 30.06
N PHE A 406 -20.02 -16.68 29.10
CA PHE A 406 -20.41 -16.52 27.70
C PHE A 406 -21.87 -16.86 27.40
N THR A 407 -22.56 -17.63 28.26
CA THR A 407 -23.96 -18.04 28.05
C THR A 407 -24.97 -17.37 28.97
N THR A 408 -24.54 -16.72 30.03
CA THR A 408 -25.44 -16.12 31.05
C THR A 408 -25.81 -14.66 30.81
N GLY A 409 -25.64 -14.16 29.58
CA GLY A 409 -25.98 -12.78 29.21
C GLY A 409 -25.08 -11.73 29.88
N THR A 410 -23.88 -12.13 30.32
CA THR A 410 -22.86 -11.19 30.79
C THR A 410 -22.23 -10.45 29.62
N ILE A 411 -21.42 -9.44 29.92
CA ILE A 411 -20.64 -8.70 28.92
C ILE A 411 -19.77 -9.62 28.03
N PHE A 412 -19.34 -10.79 28.52
CA PHE A 412 -18.56 -11.77 27.73
C PHE A 412 -19.31 -12.30 26.51
N SER A 413 -20.64 -12.41 26.57
CA SER A 413 -21.44 -12.90 25.43
C SER A 413 -21.47 -11.91 24.25
N GLN A 414 -20.93 -10.70 24.43
CA GLN A 414 -20.75 -9.73 23.34
C GLN A 414 -19.44 -9.93 22.57
N TYR A 415 -18.46 -10.62 23.18
CA TYR A 415 -17.11 -10.78 22.63
C TYR A 415 -16.85 -12.18 22.08
N GLY A 416 -17.57 -13.19 22.55
CA GLY A 416 -17.41 -14.57 22.10
C GLY A 416 -18.48 -15.50 22.65
N ASP A 417 -18.18 -16.78 22.56
CA ASP A 417 -19.00 -17.90 23.00
C ASP A 417 -18.19 -18.88 23.87
N GLU A 418 -18.78 -20.02 24.26
CA GLU A 418 -18.10 -21.02 25.10
C GLU A 418 -16.83 -21.60 24.45
N ASP A 419 -16.74 -21.59 23.12
CA ASP A 419 -15.58 -22.05 22.36
C ASP A 419 -14.44 -21.01 22.35
N SER A 420 -14.68 -19.83 22.91
CA SER A 420 -13.68 -18.76 23.06
C SER A 420 -12.73 -18.99 24.24
N LEU A 421 -12.89 -20.08 25.01
CA LEU A 421 -11.97 -20.49 26.06
C LEU A 421 -11.09 -21.66 25.58
N ASN A 422 -9.77 -21.47 25.53
CA ASN A 422 -8.80 -22.51 25.19
C ASN A 422 -8.62 -23.51 26.35
N GLY A 423 -8.58 -23.01 27.60
CA GLY A 423 -8.53 -23.84 28.79
C GLY A 423 -8.12 -23.09 30.06
N VAL A 424 -8.14 -23.81 31.19
CA VAL A 424 -7.77 -23.29 32.51
C VAL A 424 -6.87 -24.28 33.24
N ALA A 425 -5.79 -23.78 33.83
CA ALA A 425 -4.85 -24.57 34.63
C ALA A 425 -4.51 -23.88 35.94
N ILE A 426 -4.15 -24.67 36.96
CA ILE A 426 -3.74 -24.20 38.28
C ILE A 426 -2.46 -24.92 38.74
N ASP A 427 -1.54 -24.18 39.35
CA ASP A 427 -0.33 -24.74 39.97
C ASP A 427 -0.51 -25.01 41.48
N GLU A 428 0.53 -25.53 42.12
CA GLU A 428 0.50 -25.84 43.57
C GLU A 428 0.47 -24.59 44.46
N SER A 429 0.84 -23.42 43.92
CA SER A 429 0.85 -22.14 44.66
C SER A 429 -0.52 -21.44 44.67
N GLY A 430 -1.49 -21.98 43.92
CA GLY A 430 -2.79 -21.33 43.70
C GLY A 430 -2.74 -20.24 42.62
N THR A 431 -1.72 -20.26 41.75
CA THR A 431 -1.69 -19.43 40.55
C THR A 431 -2.48 -20.12 39.44
N VAL A 432 -3.42 -19.40 38.84
CA VAL A 432 -4.26 -19.86 37.74
C VAL A 432 -3.86 -19.17 36.44
N VAL A 433 -3.89 -19.93 35.34
CA VAL A 433 -3.87 -19.40 33.98
C VAL A 433 -5.23 -19.68 33.36
N VAL A 434 -5.91 -18.63 32.88
CA VAL A 434 -7.11 -18.71 32.06
C VAL A 434 -6.74 -18.24 30.67
N ASP A 435 -6.80 -19.14 29.69
CA ASP A 435 -6.44 -18.86 28.31
C ASP A 435 -7.67 -18.78 27.42
N PHE A 436 -7.89 -17.62 26.83
CA PHE A 436 -8.96 -17.36 25.86
C PHE A 436 -8.41 -17.37 24.44
N LYS A 437 -9.26 -17.67 23.48
CA LYS A 437 -9.03 -17.27 22.08
C LYS A 437 -9.13 -15.76 21.99
N GLU A 438 -8.31 -15.16 21.14
CA GLU A 438 -8.42 -13.74 20.86
C GLU A 438 -9.83 -13.39 20.34
N PHE A 439 -10.49 -12.40 20.96
CA PHE A 439 -11.87 -12.03 20.60
C PHE A 439 -11.99 -11.28 19.26
N HIS A 440 -10.88 -10.89 18.64
CA HIS A 440 -10.83 -10.09 17.40
C HIS A 440 -11.75 -8.85 17.42
N ALA A 441 -11.98 -8.29 18.60
CA ALA A 441 -12.78 -7.10 18.82
C ALA A 441 -11.89 -5.95 19.32
N GLY A 442 -12.36 -4.72 19.14
CA GLY A 442 -11.76 -3.57 19.81
C GLY A 442 -11.74 -3.76 21.33
N GLY A 443 -10.78 -3.11 22.01
CA GLY A 443 -10.72 -3.12 23.47
C GLY A 443 -12.04 -2.60 24.09
N PRO A 444 -12.48 -3.14 25.24
CA PRO A 444 -13.66 -2.65 25.94
C PRO A 444 -13.53 -1.18 26.32
N SER A 445 -14.65 -0.47 26.33
CA SER A 445 -14.73 0.82 27.05
C SER A 445 -14.46 0.63 28.53
N SER A 446 -14.08 1.70 29.25
CA SER A 446 -13.81 1.61 30.69
C SER A 446 -14.97 1.03 31.50
N HIS A 447 -16.23 1.27 31.08
CA HIS A 447 -17.41 0.66 31.69
C HIS A 447 -17.46 -0.85 31.46
N GLN A 448 -17.29 -1.29 30.20
CA GLN A 448 -17.27 -2.72 29.85
C GLN A 448 -16.11 -3.45 30.53
N ALA A 449 -14.93 -2.83 30.62
CA ALA A 449 -13.79 -3.38 31.33
C ALA A 449 -14.09 -3.61 32.82
N GLY A 450 -14.84 -2.68 33.45
CA GLY A 450 -15.34 -2.85 34.82
C GLY A 450 -16.31 -4.02 34.98
N GLU A 451 -17.25 -4.19 34.04
CA GLU A 451 -18.19 -5.33 34.03
C GLU A 451 -17.47 -6.66 33.83
N ILE A 452 -16.50 -6.71 32.90
CA ILE A 452 -15.64 -7.87 32.66
C ILE A 452 -14.89 -8.22 33.95
N GLY A 453 -14.27 -7.22 34.59
CA GLY A 453 -13.54 -7.39 35.84
C GLY A 453 -14.40 -7.95 36.96
N LYS A 454 -15.62 -7.44 37.13
CA LYS A 454 -16.56 -7.93 38.12
C LYS A 454 -16.98 -9.38 37.86
N ALA A 455 -17.36 -9.71 36.63
CA ALA A 455 -17.80 -11.05 36.26
C ALA A 455 -16.70 -12.10 36.49
N LEU A 456 -15.46 -11.77 36.09
CA LEU A 456 -14.31 -12.64 36.33
C LEU A 456 -13.98 -12.80 37.82
N ASN A 457 -14.01 -11.71 38.59
CA ASN A 457 -13.77 -11.77 40.02
C ASN A 457 -14.79 -12.66 40.76
N GLU A 458 -16.07 -12.55 40.40
CA GLU A 458 -17.14 -13.41 40.92
C GLU A 458 -16.96 -14.88 40.52
N ALA A 459 -16.58 -15.14 39.27
CA ALA A 459 -16.35 -16.50 38.78
C ALA A 459 -15.10 -17.16 39.38
N ILE A 460 -14.05 -16.39 39.64
CA ILE A 460 -12.74 -16.90 40.06
C ILE A 460 -12.56 -16.79 41.58
N PHE A 461 -12.33 -15.59 42.11
CA PHE A 461 -11.85 -15.41 43.49
C PHE A 461 -12.93 -15.62 44.56
N GLN A 462 -14.20 -15.36 44.23
CA GLN A 462 -15.29 -15.57 45.18
C GLN A 462 -15.66 -17.05 45.34
N LYS A 463 -15.56 -17.83 44.25
CA LYS A 463 -15.97 -19.25 44.24
C LYS A 463 -14.85 -20.23 44.59
N PHE A 464 -13.60 -19.90 44.28
CA PHE A 464 -12.46 -20.82 44.43
C PHE A 464 -11.41 -20.22 45.39
N PRO A 465 -11.52 -20.49 46.72
CA PRO A 465 -10.60 -19.94 47.70
C PRO A 465 -9.14 -20.38 47.58
N GLU A 466 -8.87 -21.46 46.87
CA GLU A 466 -7.54 -21.93 46.53
C GLU A 466 -6.82 -21.00 45.54
N VAL A 467 -7.54 -20.19 44.77
CA VAL A 467 -6.96 -19.27 43.79
C VAL A 467 -6.42 -18.02 44.50
N GLN A 468 -5.10 -17.83 44.43
CA GLN A 468 -4.39 -16.68 44.98
C GLN A 468 -4.08 -15.63 43.93
N LYS A 469 -3.80 -16.08 42.71
CA LYS A 469 -3.28 -15.26 41.61
C LYS A 469 -3.80 -15.78 40.28
N VAL A 470 -4.08 -14.89 39.33
CA VAL A 470 -4.60 -15.24 38.00
C VAL A 470 -3.85 -14.49 36.91
N TYR A 471 -3.45 -15.22 35.88
CA TYR A 471 -3.08 -14.69 34.58
C TYR A 471 -4.22 -14.96 33.60
N LEU A 472 -4.80 -13.89 33.06
CA LEU A 472 -5.79 -13.94 32.00
C LEU A 472 -5.06 -13.62 30.69
N GLN A 473 -5.18 -14.46 29.67
CA GLN A 473 -4.36 -14.33 28.46
C GLN A 473 -5.15 -14.67 27.20
N PHE A 474 -4.68 -14.14 26.06
CA PHE A 474 -5.17 -14.51 24.73
C PHE A 474 -4.14 -15.36 24.01
N ASP A 475 -4.50 -16.59 23.65
CA ASP A 475 -3.67 -17.51 22.87
C ASP A 475 -2.23 -17.61 23.39
N GLY A 476 -2.08 -17.75 24.70
CA GLY A 476 -0.77 -17.82 25.36
C GLY A 476 -0.11 -16.46 25.64
N SER A 477 -0.76 -15.33 25.37
CA SER A 477 -0.23 -13.98 25.58
C SER A 477 -1.00 -13.23 26.67
N PHE A 478 -0.37 -13.08 27.83
CA PHE A 478 -0.83 -12.22 28.93
C PHE A 478 -0.76 -10.74 28.54
N SER A 479 0.29 -10.34 27.81
CA SER A 479 0.44 -8.97 27.31
C SER A 479 -0.73 -8.56 26.42
N ALA A 480 -1.18 -9.46 25.54
CA ALA A 480 -2.30 -9.19 24.63
C ALA A 480 -3.62 -8.97 25.38
N TRP A 481 -3.87 -9.74 26.44
CA TRP A 481 -5.03 -9.53 27.31
C TRP A 481 -4.96 -8.17 28.00
N CYS A 482 -3.82 -7.83 28.58
CA CYS A 482 -3.63 -6.56 29.29
C CYS A 482 -3.80 -5.35 28.38
N ILE A 483 -3.26 -5.42 27.15
CA ILE A 483 -3.43 -4.35 26.14
C ILE A 483 -4.89 -4.22 25.73
N TRP A 484 -5.58 -5.34 25.49
CA TRP A 484 -7.01 -5.31 25.17
C TRP A 484 -7.84 -4.70 26.30
N MET A 485 -7.59 -5.10 27.56
CA MET A 485 -8.23 -4.53 28.75
C MET A 485 -7.77 -3.11 29.11
N GLN A 486 -6.72 -2.59 28.44
CA GLN A 486 -6.07 -1.31 28.75
C GLN A 486 -5.54 -1.23 30.21
N THR A 487 -4.97 -2.33 30.71
CA THR A 487 -4.41 -2.45 32.07
C THR A 487 -2.92 -2.73 32.04
N SER A 488 -2.20 -2.43 33.12
CA SER A 488 -0.79 -2.84 33.28
C SER A 488 -0.60 -4.35 33.16
N GLU A 489 0.63 -4.76 32.80
CA GLU A 489 1.04 -6.17 32.74
C GLU A 489 1.28 -6.74 34.14
N GLU A 490 0.22 -6.71 34.96
CA GLU A 490 0.23 -7.22 36.33
C GLU A 490 -0.85 -8.29 36.52
N PRO A 491 -0.49 -9.47 37.02
CA PRO A 491 -1.46 -10.53 37.28
C PRO A 491 -2.45 -10.11 38.35
N TRP A 492 -3.67 -10.62 38.25
CA TRP A 492 -4.68 -10.33 39.25
C TRP A 492 -4.39 -11.11 40.52
N VAL A 493 -4.35 -10.41 41.65
CA VAL A 493 -4.09 -11.01 42.95
C VAL A 493 -5.34 -10.89 43.80
N ARG A 494 -5.63 -11.95 44.56
CA ARG A 494 -6.72 -11.92 45.53
C ARG A 494 -6.48 -10.83 46.56
N SER A 495 -7.47 -9.96 46.74
CA SER A 495 -7.48 -8.89 47.76
C SER A 495 -8.17 -9.31 49.05
#